data_AF-I8ALD2-F1
#
_entry.id   AF-I8ALD2-F1
#
_cell.length_a   1.000
_cell.length_b   1.000
_cell.length_c   1.000
_cell.angle_alpha   90.00
_cell.angle_beta   90.00
_cell.angle_gamma   90.00
#
_symmetry.space_group_name_H-M   'P 1'
#
loop_
_entity.id
_entity.type
_entity.pdbx_description
1 polymer ?
#
loop_
_entity_poly.entity_id
_entity_poly.type
_entity_poly.pdbx_seq_one_letter_code
_entity_poly.pdbx_strand_id
1 'polypeptide(L)'
;MKKMGLSLTVLTLALTLGACGKKEDTPVKNEAVNEVLKVGTDATFNPFEFKGKDGKYTGFDVELIQSLAKEMGYKDVDFVETEFKSFFQ
;
A
#
# COMPACT_ATOMS: atom_id res chain seq x y z
N MET A 1 41.28 -17.15 -47.40
CA MET A 1 40.94 -16.03 -46.51
C MET A 1 39.50 -16.25 -45.98
N LYS A 2 39.10 -17.07 -44.98
CA LYS A 2 39.72 -17.62 -43.76
C LYS A 2 40.49 -16.53 -43.03
N LYS A 3 39.84 -15.66 -42.25
CA LYS A 3 39.82 -15.54 -40.76
C LYS A 3 39.08 -14.22 -40.43
N MET A 4 37.75 -14.22 -40.22
CA MET A 4 37.10 -13.01 -39.66
C MET A 4 35.78 -13.26 -38.92
N GLY A 5 35.43 -14.52 -38.63
CA GLY A 5 34.15 -14.88 -38.01
C GLY A 5 34.22 -15.31 -36.54
N LEU A 6 35.33 -15.10 -35.83
CA LEU A 6 35.54 -15.74 -34.51
C LEU A 6 35.54 -14.77 -33.32
N SER A 7 35.43 -13.46 -33.52
CA SER A 7 35.66 -12.51 -32.41
C SER A 7 34.41 -11.94 -31.73
N LEU A 8 33.19 -12.23 -32.19
CA LEU A 8 32.00 -11.55 -31.66
C LEU A 8 31.11 -12.43 -30.75
N THR A 9 31.33 -13.74 -30.71
CA THR A 9 30.48 -14.67 -29.93
C THR A 9 30.90 -14.83 -28.46
N VAL A 10 32.09 -14.36 -28.08
CA VAL A 10 32.61 -14.53 -26.70
C VAL A 10 32.14 -13.42 -25.75
N LEU A 11 31.76 -12.25 -26.27
CA LEU A 11 31.33 -11.12 -25.42
C LEU A 11 29.90 -11.26 -24.89
N THR A 12 29.08 -12.11 -25.50
CA THR A 12 27.69 -12.36 -25.09
C THR A 12 27.54 -13.35 -23.93
N LEU A 13 28.59 -14.11 -23.56
CA LEU A 13 28.50 -15.11 -22.49
C LEU A 13 28.86 -14.57 -21.09
N ALA A 14 29.38 -13.34 -21.00
CA ALA A 14 29.78 -12.72 -19.72
C ALA A 14 28.61 -12.00 -19.01
N LEU A 15 27.46 -11.82 -19.65
CA LEU A 15 26.33 -11.05 -19.12
C LEU A 15 25.26 -11.89 -18.39
N THR A 16 25.38 -13.22 -18.37
CA THR A 16 24.35 -14.11 -17.78
C THR A 16 24.62 -14.51 -16.32
N LEU A 17 25.75 -14.09 -15.73
CA LEU A 17 26.15 -14.50 -14.37
C LEU A 17 25.69 -13.54 -13.24
N GLY A 18 25.02 -12.43 -13.58
CA GLY A 18 24.53 -11.44 -12.59
C GLY A 18 23.06 -11.58 -12.19
N ALA A 19 22.32 -12.56 -12.73
CA ALA A 19 20.86 -12.62 -12.62
C ALA A 19 20.30 -13.39 -11.41
N CYS A 20 21.15 -13.93 -10.54
CA CYS A 20 20.71 -14.61 -9.31
C CYS A 20 21.31 -13.88 -8.10
N GLY A 21 20.61 -12.88 -7.56
CA GLY A 21 21.06 -12.23 -6.32
C GLY A 21 20.38 -10.91 -5.94
N LYS A 22 19.56 -10.33 -6.82
CA LYS A 22 18.74 -9.18 -6.44
C LYS A 22 17.47 -9.71 -5.80
N LYS A 23 17.37 -9.59 -4.47
CA LYS A 23 16.06 -9.40 -3.84
C LYS A 23 15.50 -8.14 -4.47
N GLU A 24 14.63 -8.33 -5.45
CA GLU A 24 13.76 -7.27 -5.92
C GLU A 24 12.82 -7.00 -4.76
N ASP A 25 13.19 -6.05 -3.90
CA ASP A 25 12.20 -5.22 -3.23
C ASP A 25 11.44 -4.54 -4.37
N THR A 26 10.44 -5.26 -4.91
CA THR A 26 9.53 -4.72 -5.91
C THR A 26 8.90 -3.54 -5.21
N PRO A 27 9.19 -2.30 -5.61
CA PRO A 27 8.53 -1.15 -5.00
C PRO A 27 7.06 -1.40 -5.23
N VAL A 28 6.28 -1.52 -4.15
CA VAL A 28 4.83 -1.45 -4.27
C VAL A 28 4.56 -0.10 -4.89
N LYS A 29 4.27 -0.11 -6.19
CA LYS A 29 3.81 1.07 -6.89
C LYS A 29 2.44 1.35 -6.29
N ASN A 30 2.40 2.19 -5.27
CA ASN A 30 1.18 2.81 -4.80
C ASN A 30 0.71 3.76 -5.90
N GLU A 31 0.09 3.19 -6.94
CA GLU A 31 -0.72 4.00 -7.85
C GLU A 31 -1.81 4.63 -7.00
N ALA A 32 -1.84 5.96 -6.97
CA ALA A 32 -2.75 6.69 -6.10
C ALA A 32 -4.20 6.26 -6.37
N VAL A 33 -4.81 5.63 -5.38
CA VAL A 33 -6.23 5.27 -5.41
C VAL A 33 -7.01 6.57 -5.22
N ASN A 34 -7.32 7.26 -6.32
CA ASN A 34 -7.93 8.60 -6.32
C ASN A 34 -9.42 8.60 -5.89
N GLU A 35 -9.76 7.82 -4.87
CA GLU A 35 -11.09 7.57 -4.34
C GLU A 35 -11.14 7.92 -2.84
N VAL A 36 -12.34 7.89 -2.25
CA VAL A 36 -12.57 8.05 -0.81
C VAL A 36 -12.68 6.66 -0.19
N LEU A 37 -11.87 6.38 0.83
CA LEU A 37 -11.94 5.12 1.57
C LEU A 37 -13.12 5.18 2.54
N LYS A 38 -14.11 4.31 2.35
CA LYS A 38 -15.22 4.16 3.30
C LYS A 38 -14.88 3.14 4.37
N VAL A 39 -15.06 3.51 5.63
CA VAL A 39 -14.68 2.68 6.77
C VAL A 39 -15.84 2.59 7.74
N GLY A 40 -16.38 1.39 7.96
CA GLY A 40 -17.34 1.14 9.02
C GLY A 40 -16.65 1.17 10.38
N THR A 41 -17.23 1.88 11.36
CA THR A 41 -16.69 1.96 12.73
C THR A 41 -17.82 2.02 13.75
N ASP A 42 -17.59 1.42 14.92
CA ASP A 42 -18.43 1.57 16.11
C ASP A 42 -17.75 2.61 17.01
N ALA A 43 -18.14 3.88 16.91
CA ALA A 43 -17.42 5.00 17.52
C ALA A 43 -17.76 5.18 19.01
N THR A 44 -17.78 4.08 19.76
CA THR A 44 -18.10 4.03 21.19
C THR A 44 -16.92 3.61 22.06
N PHE A 45 -15.75 3.35 21.47
CA PHE A 45 -14.61 2.71 22.14
C PHE A 45 -13.43 3.67 22.35
N ASN A 46 -13.57 4.60 23.30
CA ASN A 46 -12.49 5.50 23.71
C ASN A 46 -11.33 4.72 24.38
N PRO A 47 -10.04 4.97 24.05
CA PRO A 47 -9.49 6.04 23.19
C PRO A 47 -9.18 5.64 21.74
N PHE A 48 -9.73 4.52 21.25
CA PHE A 48 -9.39 3.94 19.95
C PHE A 48 -10.23 4.56 18.83
N GLU A 49 -11.55 4.48 18.91
CA GLU A 49 -12.48 5.07 17.94
C GLU A 49 -13.69 5.63 18.68
N PHE A 50 -13.84 6.94 18.65
CA PHE A 50 -14.94 7.63 19.31
C PHE A 50 -15.23 8.98 18.67
N LYS A 51 -16.36 9.60 19.03
CA LYS A 51 -16.66 10.97 18.63
C LYS A 51 -16.17 11.98 19.66
N GLY A 52 -15.41 12.97 19.20
CA GLY A 52 -14.95 14.10 20.00
C GLY A 52 -16.10 15.04 20.38
N LYS A 53 -15.78 16.10 21.14
CA LYS A 53 -16.77 17.11 21.55
C LYS A 53 -17.40 17.87 20.37
N ASP A 54 -16.71 17.89 19.23
CA ASP A 54 -17.17 18.48 17.98
C ASP A 54 -18.01 17.51 17.12
N GLY A 55 -18.25 16.29 17.63
CA GLY A 55 -19.00 15.24 16.94
C GLY A 55 -18.23 14.50 15.85
N LYS A 56 -16.93 14.78 15.66
CA LYS A 56 -16.09 14.12 14.66
C LYS A 56 -15.44 12.87 15.20
N TYR A 57 -15.22 11.88 14.34
CA TYR A 57 -14.45 10.69 14.68
C TYR A 57 -13.01 11.06 15.06
N THR A 58 -12.51 10.44 16.11
CA THR A 58 -11.16 10.62 16.67
C THR A 58 -10.76 9.38 17.46
N GLY A 59 -9.51 9.35 17.92
CA GLY A 59 -8.91 8.22 18.62
C GLY A 59 -7.81 7.54 17.78
N PHE A 60 -7.11 6.61 18.41
CA PHE A 60 -5.95 5.93 17.82
C PHE A 60 -6.27 5.22 16.49
N ASP A 61 -7.36 4.47 16.41
CA ASP A 61 -7.73 3.71 15.22
C ASP A 61 -8.11 4.65 14.06
N VAL A 62 -8.80 5.76 14.37
CA VAL A 62 -9.16 6.80 13.40
C VAL A 62 -7.90 7.43 12.78
N GLU A 63 -6.93 7.81 13.60
CA GLU A 63 -5.67 8.43 13.15
C GLU A 63 -4.80 7.45 12.36
N LEU A 64 -4.76 6.18 12.79
CA LEU A 64 -4.04 5.13 12.09
C LEU A 64 -4.63 4.91 10.69
N ILE A 65 -5.94 4.77 10.57
CA ILE A 65 -6.62 4.53 9.30
C ILE A 65 -6.44 5.71 8.34
N GLN A 66 -6.56 6.95 8.83
CA GLN A 66 -6.30 8.14 8.02
C GLN A 66 -4.85 8.17 7.49
N SER A 67 -3.89 7.80 8.33
CA SER A 67 -2.47 7.75 7.95
C SER A 67 -2.20 6.68 6.89
N LEU A 68 -2.77 5.48 7.07
CA LEU A 68 -2.67 4.40 6.09
C LEU A 68 -3.35 4.77 4.77
N ALA A 69 -4.54 5.35 4.81
CA ALA A 69 -5.26 5.77 3.60
C ALA A 69 -4.44 6.76 2.77
N LYS A 70 -3.78 7.73 3.44
CA LYS A 70 -2.87 8.67 2.79
C LYS A 70 -1.66 7.97 2.17
N GLU A 71 -1.04 7.00 2.86
CA GLU A 71 0.10 6.23 2.34
C GLU A 71 -0.29 5.36 1.12
N MET A 72 -1.52 4.85 1.12
CA MET A 72 -2.12 4.08 0.02
C MET A 72 -2.61 4.98 -1.14
N GLY A 73 -2.55 6.31 -0.98
CA GLY A 73 -2.91 7.27 -2.03
C GLY A 73 -4.41 7.57 -2.15
N TYR A 74 -5.22 7.26 -1.13
CA TYR A 74 -6.61 7.70 -1.04
C TYR A 74 -6.71 9.22 -0.87
N LYS A 75 -7.80 9.80 -1.38
CA LYS A 75 -8.07 11.24 -1.27
C LYS A 75 -8.54 11.63 0.13
N ASP A 76 -9.35 10.77 0.76
CA ASP A 76 -9.95 11.01 2.08
C ASP A 76 -10.47 9.70 2.68
N VAL A 77 -10.88 9.75 3.95
CA VAL A 77 -11.56 8.66 4.67
C VAL A 77 -12.94 9.13 5.13
N ASP A 78 -13.97 8.37 4.75
CA ASP A 78 -15.35 8.56 5.18
C ASP A 78 -15.73 7.48 6.20
N PHE A 79 -15.82 7.86 7.47
CA PHE A 79 -16.19 6.96 8.56
C PHE A 79 -17.71 6.82 8.66
N VAL A 80 -18.18 5.59 8.53
CA VAL A 80 -19.59 5.21 8.58
C VAL A 80 -19.88 4.54 9.91
N GLU A 81 -20.75 5.15 10.70
CA GLU A 81 -21.17 4.58 11.98
C GLU A 81 -21.92 3.26 11.76
N THR A 82 -21.55 2.22 12.50
CA THR A 82 -22.27 0.95 12.54
C THR A 82 -22.09 0.28 13.89
N GLU A 83 -23.04 -0.55 14.31
CA GLU A 83 -22.87 -1.41 15.47
C GLU A 83 -21.88 -2.54 15.17
N PHE A 84 -21.02 -2.87 16.14
CA PHE A 84 -20.04 -3.95 15.98
C PHE A 84 -20.66 -5.28 15.52
N LYS A 85 -21.86 -5.61 15.99
CA LYS A 85 -22.57 -6.85 15.62
C LYS A 85 -22.94 -6.89 14.14
N SER A 86 -23.10 -5.76 13.47
CA SER A 86 -23.52 -5.69 12.07
C SER A 86 -22.39 -6.07 11.11
N PHE A 87 -21.13 -6.12 11.55
CA PHE A 87 -20.01 -6.53 10.71
C PHE A 87 -20.00 -8.02 10.37
N PHE A 88 -20.70 -8.87 11.14
CA PHE A 88 -20.60 -10.33 11.05
C PHE A 88 -21.92 -11.02 10.63
N GLN A 89 -22.90 -10.27 10.15
CA GLN A 89 -24.22 -10.78 9.76
C GLN A 89 -24.35 -10.96 8.25
#